data_AF-A0A7C2JZ01-F1
#
_entry.id   AF-A0A7C2JZ01-F1
#
_cell.length_a   1.000
_cell.length_b   1.000
_cell.length_c   1.000
_cell.angle_alpha   90.00
_cell.angle_beta   90.00
_cell.angle_gamma   90.00
#
_symmetry.space_group_name_H-M   'P 1'
#
loop_
_entity.id
_entity.type
_entity.pdbx_description
1 polymer ?
#
loop_
_entity_poly.entity_id
_entity_poly.type
_entity_poly.pdbx_seq_one_letter_code
_entity_poly.pdbx_strand_id
1 'polypeptide(L)'
;MISRVVVMPALSIVLLGPLVTSVPARGFDHVSPARASLAGGEVIVRSVSLPTAPFPGIAPNPYAPVSEPGEHRMHFRTGDIQAFHPDGTAVAPATWQAALTQETSVLFLGHALVDPNTGAPATRPGVHLSAEEKSIYKTDALVLFGTRSPVRQQPVPNAKPAKGVQPRFGTVLVEPNGMIRVTERLDLRSHFYAPLPTGGQTHIFQNTTTTTTRSLPYGDVRVWTSDGRRIAANVLPQWLTQEYPALISGDGGEVDPLFLDLLKPNTPVVAVPTQATGPRPGAPASAPVAPAPPR
;
A
#
# COMPACT_ATOMS: atom_id res chain seq x y z
N MET A 1 -35.73 5.15 -54.33
CA MET A 1 -36.52 4.86 -53.11
C MET A 1 -35.57 4.37 -52.03
N ILE A 2 -35.36 5.16 -50.98
CA ILE A 2 -34.43 4.84 -49.88
C ILE A 2 -35.29 4.40 -48.70
N SER A 3 -35.25 3.11 -48.34
CA SER A 3 -35.88 2.59 -47.13
C SER A 3 -35.03 2.92 -45.91
N ARG A 4 -35.61 3.64 -44.95
CA ARG A 4 -35.07 3.79 -43.59
C ARG A 4 -35.61 2.66 -42.71
N VAL A 5 -34.71 1.84 -42.19
CA VAL A 5 -35.01 0.88 -41.11
C VAL A 5 -34.86 1.61 -39.79
N VAL A 6 -35.94 1.74 -39.03
CA VAL A 6 -35.91 2.23 -37.65
C VAL A 6 -35.76 1.01 -36.74
N VAL A 7 -34.60 0.89 -36.10
CA VAL A 7 -34.35 -0.12 -35.06
C VAL A 7 -34.78 0.49 -33.73
N MET A 8 -35.85 -0.04 -33.13
CA MET A 8 -36.21 0.26 -31.74
C MET A 8 -35.34 -0.59 -30.79
N PRO A 9 -34.77 -0.03 -29.71
CA PRO A 9 -34.11 -0.82 -28.69
C PRO A 9 -35.15 -1.57 -27.84
N ALA A 10 -34.97 -2.88 -27.72
CA ALA A 10 -35.76 -3.72 -26.83
C ALA A 10 -35.41 -3.39 -25.37
N LEU A 11 -36.39 -2.90 -24.61
CA LEU A 11 -36.31 -2.72 -23.17
C LEU A 11 -36.37 -4.10 -22.49
N SER A 12 -35.23 -4.62 -22.06
CA SER A 12 -35.17 -5.86 -21.27
C SER A 12 -35.37 -5.53 -19.79
N ILE A 13 -36.55 -5.85 -19.26
CA ILE A 13 -36.81 -5.82 -17.81
C ILE A 13 -36.26 -7.12 -17.22
N VAL A 14 -35.13 -7.02 -16.52
CA VAL A 14 -34.59 -8.12 -15.71
C VAL A 14 -35.34 -8.15 -14.38
N LEU A 15 -36.19 -9.15 -14.19
CA LEU A 15 -36.79 -9.49 -12.89
C LEU A 15 -35.68 -10.00 -11.95
N LEU A 16 -35.29 -9.17 -10.99
CA LEU A 16 -34.35 -9.51 -9.92
C LEU A 16 -35.08 -10.43 -8.91
N GLY A 17 -34.81 -11.73 -8.95
CA GLY A 17 -35.06 -12.61 -7.79
C GLY A 17 -34.20 -12.18 -6.59
N PRO A 18 -34.43 -12.73 -5.38
CA PRO A 18 -33.62 -12.42 -4.21
C PRO A 18 -32.17 -12.90 -4.45
N LEU A 19 -31.36 -12.01 -4.99
CA LEU A 19 -29.93 -12.16 -5.09
C LEU A 19 -29.39 -12.17 -3.67
N VAL A 20 -29.12 -13.36 -3.16
CA VAL A 20 -28.09 -13.53 -2.13
C VAL A 20 -26.78 -13.16 -2.82
N THR A 21 -26.51 -11.86 -2.92
CA THR A 21 -25.22 -11.38 -3.36
C THR A 21 -24.24 -11.86 -2.31
N SER A 22 -23.37 -12.80 -2.68
CA SER A 22 -22.20 -13.10 -1.88
C SER A 22 -21.48 -11.79 -1.67
N VAL A 23 -21.44 -11.30 -0.43
CA VAL A 23 -20.69 -10.10 -0.10
C VAL A 23 -19.25 -10.45 -0.44
N PRO A 24 -18.64 -9.83 -1.48
CA PRO A 24 -17.30 -10.19 -1.87
C PRO A 24 -16.39 -10.02 -0.66
N ALA A 25 -15.51 -11.01 -0.48
CA ALA A 25 -14.46 -11.00 0.51
C ALA A 25 -13.86 -9.60 0.63
N ARG A 26 -14.15 -8.92 1.74
CA ARG A 26 -13.58 -7.60 2.03
C ARG A 26 -12.14 -7.83 2.49
N GLY A 27 -11.26 -8.15 1.53
CA GLY A 27 -9.82 -8.10 1.71
C GLY A 27 -9.37 -6.64 1.62
N PHE A 28 -8.44 -6.26 2.48
CA PHE A 28 -7.68 -5.03 2.28
C PHE A 28 -6.72 -5.31 1.12
N ASP A 29 -7.00 -4.80 -0.09
CA ASP A 29 -6.10 -4.94 -1.24
C ASP A 29 -4.77 -4.17 -1.08
N HIS A 30 -4.48 -3.67 0.13
CA HIS A 30 -3.20 -3.08 0.47
C HIS A 30 -2.24 -4.17 0.90
N VAL A 31 -1.36 -4.52 -0.02
CA VAL A 31 -0.20 -5.35 0.29
C VAL A 31 0.77 -4.51 1.10
N SER A 32 1.00 -4.89 2.34
CA SER A 32 1.95 -4.21 3.21
C SER A 32 3.09 -5.14 3.61
N PRO A 33 4.35 -4.69 3.57
CA PRO A 33 5.45 -5.43 4.19
C PRO A 33 5.18 -5.66 5.68
N ALA A 34 5.42 -6.88 6.14
CA ALA A 34 5.25 -7.30 7.52
C ALA A 34 6.31 -8.34 7.89
N ARG A 35 6.46 -8.62 9.19
CA ARG A 35 7.16 -9.83 9.66
C ARG A 35 6.12 -10.86 10.07
N ALA A 36 6.39 -12.13 9.78
CA ALA A 36 5.55 -13.24 10.22
C ALA A 36 6.38 -14.35 10.86
N SER A 37 5.79 -15.04 11.83
CA SER A 37 6.36 -16.22 12.46
C SER A 37 5.26 -17.20 12.87
N LEU A 38 5.60 -18.47 13.02
CA LEU A 38 4.73 -19.54 13.48
C LEU A 38 5.12 -19.94 14.90
N ALA A 39 4.22 -19.78 15.86
CA ALA A 39 4.44 -20.13 17.26
C ALA A 39 3.21 -20.79 17.85
N GLY A 40 3.34 -21.99 18.41
CA GLY A 40 2.25 -22.68 19.12
C GLY A 40 0.99 -22.96 18.28
N GLY A 41 1.14 -23.15 16.96
CA GLY A 41 0.00 -23.34 16.04
C GLY A 41 -0.73 -22.04 15.65
N GLU A 42 -0.14 -20.88 15.97
CA GLU A 42 -0.60 -19.58 15.50
C GLU A 42 0.43 -18.93 14.58
N VAL A 43 -0.05 -18.28 13.53
CA VAL A 43 0.74 -17.36 12.71
C VAL A 43 0.62 -15.97 13.31
N ILE A 44 1.74 -15.41 13.74
CA ILE A 44 1.84 -14.07 14.30
C ILE A 44 2.36 -13.15 13.21
N VAL A 45 1.52 -12.24 12.75
CA VAL A 45 1.88 -11.20 11.78
C VAL A 45 2.11 -9.89 12.52
N ARG A 46 3.33 -9.36 12.41
CA ARG A 46 3.75 -8.04 12.89
C ARG A 46 3.71 -7.07 11.72
N SER A 47 2.63 -6.30 11.63
CA SER A 47 2.49 -5.23 10.66
C SER A 47 3.00 -3.93 11.27
N VAL A 48 3.78 -3.18 10.50
CA VAL A 48 4.26 -1.87 10.92
C VAL A 48 3.55 -0.80 10.10
N SER A 49 2.86 0.10 10.79
CA SER A 49 2.31 1.30 10.21
C SER A 49 3.39 2.38 10.29
N LEU A 50 3.95 2.72 9.14
CA LEU A 50 4.85 3.88 9.00
C LEU A 50 4.02 5.15 8.75
N PRO A 51 4.49 6.32 9.19
CA PRO A 51 3.85 7.56 8.80
C PRO A 51 3.93 7.69 7.28
N THR A 52 2.79 7.98 6.65
CA THR A 52 2.76 8.34 5.24
C THR A 52 3.18 9.81 5.11
N ALA A 53 4.22 10.10 4.32
CA ALA A 53 4.55 11.50 4.04
C ALA A 53 3.36 12.19 3.35
N PRO A 54 3.04 13.45 3.71
CA PRO A 54 2.04 14.22 2.98
C PRO A 54 2.44 14.32 1.52
N PHE A 55 1.45 14.29 0.62
CA PHE A 55 1.69 14.49 -0.79
C PHE A 55 1.85 15.98 -1.09
N PRO A 56 2.94 16.41 -1.76
CA PRO A 56 3.05 17.78 -2.23
C PRO A 56 1.84 18.13 -3.11
N GLY A 57 1.15 19.22 -2.78
CA GLY A 57 -0.02 19.69 -3.54
C GLY A 57 -1.35 19.01 -3.20
N ILE A 58 -1.40 18.06 -2.26
CA ILE A 58 -2.66 17.47 -1.78
C ILE A 58 -2.86 17.87 -0.32
N ALA A 59 -3.96 18.56 -0.03
CA ALA A 59 -4.31 18.89 1.35
C ALA A 59 -4.51 17.59 2.16
N PRO A 60 -3.95 17.48 3.38
CA PRO A 60 -4.18 16.31 4.21
C PRO A 60 -5.68 16.10 4.42
N ASN A 61 -6.18 14.89 4.21
CA ASN A 61 -7.57 14.56 4.49
C ASN A 61 -7.82 14.76 6.00
N PRO A 62 -8.65 15.74 6.42
CA PRO A 62 -8.87 16.02 7.84
C PRO A 62 -9.62 14.88 8.56
N TYR A 63 -10.19 13.93 7.80
CA TYR A 63 -10.88 12.76 8.30
C TYR A 63 -10.06 11.47 8.18
N ALA A 64 -8.86 11.52 7.60
CA ALA A 64 -7.98 10.36 7.65
C ALA A 64 -7.52 10.22 9.10
N PRO A 65 -7.80 9.09 9.79
CA PRO A 65 -7.22 8.86 11.09
C PRO A 65 -5.70 8.95 10.93
N VAL A 66 -5.09 9.88 11.68
CA VAL A 66 -3.64 9.90 11.82
C VAL A 66 -3.31 8.60 12.52
N SER A 67 -2.91 7.60 11.75
CA SER A 67 -2.36 6.38 12.33
C SER A 67 -1.02 6.80 12.91
N GLU A 68 -0.96 6.88 14.24
CA GLU A 68 0.33 7.01 14.90
C GLU A 68 1.21 5.85 14.43
N PRO A 69 2.48 6.12 14.08
CA PRO A 69 3.41 5.06 13.73
C PRO A 69 3.40 3.99 14.82
N GLY A 70 3.16 2.74 14.42
CA GLY A 70 2.83 1.71 15.39
C GLY A 70 3.08 0.32 14.84
N GLU A 71 3.35 -0.61 15.76
CA GLU A 71 3.40 -2.04 15.45
C GLU A 71 2.13 -2.71 15.94
N HIS A 72 1.47 -3.43 15.03
CA HIS A 72 0.33 -4.27 15.33
C HIS A 72 0.73 -5.74 15.25
N ARG A 73 0.41 -6.49 16.30
CA ARG A 73 0.49 -7.95 16.30
C ARG A 73 -0.89 -8.54 16.06
N MET A 74 -1.00 -9.32 15.00
CA MET A 74 -2.19 -10.06 14.62
C MET A 74 -1.91 -11.56 14.71
N HIS A 75 -2.72 -12.26 15.48
CA HIS A 75 -2.61 -13.70 15.68
C HIS A 75 -3.68 -14.41 14.87
N PHE A 76 -3.26 -15.34 14.02
CA PHE A 76 -4.16 -16.16 13.21
C PHE A 76 -3.96 -17.63 13.56
N ARG A 77 -5.01 -18.43 13.52
CA ARG A 77 -4.84 -19.89 13.52
C ARG A 77 -4.16 -20.29 12.22
N THR A 78 -3.30 -21.30 12.25
CA THR A 78 -2.62 -21.77 11.02
C THR A 78 -3.59 -22.13 9.89
N GLY A 79 -4.76 -22.70 10.21
CA GLY A 79 -5.81 -23.02 9.22
C GLY A 79 -6.54 -21.81 8.64
N ASP A 80 -6.39 -20.63 9.24
CA ASP A 80 -7.01 -19.37 8.80
C ASP A 80 -6.03 -18.53 7.96
N ILE A 81 -4.88 -19.09 7.56
CA ILE A 81 -3.89 -18.42 6.70
C ILE A 81 -3.79 -19.15 5.36
N GLN A 82 -3.79 -18.35 4.30
CA GLN A 82 -3.37 -18.77 2.97
C GLN A 82 -2.08 -18.04 2.61
N ALA A 83 -1.20 -18.74 1.87
CA ALA A 83 0.04 -18.18 1.39
C ALA A 83 0.15 -18.33 -0.13
N PHE A 84 0.76 -17.33 -0.76
CA PHE A 84 0.97 -17.25 -2.19
C PHE A 84 2.38 -16.76 -2.50
N HIS A 85 2.85 -17.02 -3.71
CA HIS A 85 3.95 -16.27 -4.30
C HIS A 85 3.44 -14.93 -4.85
N PRO A 86 4.32 -13.96 -5.19
CA PRO A 86 3.89 -12.67 -5.72
C PRO A 86 3.15 -12.76 -7.07
N ASP A 87 3.36 -13.84 -7.83
CA ASP A 87 2.61 -14.11 -9.06
C ASP A 87 1.16 -14.58 -8.80
N GLY A 88 0.82 -14.84 -7.55
CA GLY A 88 -0.50 -15.30 -7.09
C GLY A 88 -0.64 -16.82 -7.03
N THR A 89 0.38 -17.60 -7.38
CA THR A 89 0.37 -19.06 -7.24
C THR A 89 0.32 -19.46 -5.76
N ALA A 90 -0.40 -20.54 -5.44
CA ALA A 90 -0.58 -20.96 -4.05
C ALA A 90 0.65 -21.70 -3.52
N VAL A 91 1.02 -21.42 -2.27
CA VAL A 91 2.09 -22.12 -1.56
C VAL A 91 1.47 -23.16 -0.63
N ALA A 92 1.97 -24.40 -0.70
CA ALA A 92 1.45 -25.49 0.14
C ALA A 92 1.63 -25.18 1.65
N PRO A 93 0.68 -25.59 2.52
CA PRO A 93 0.75 -25.38 3.96
C PRO A 93 2.08 -25.75 4.60
N ALA A 94 2.59 -26.95 4.33
CA ALA A 94 3.86 -27.40 4.89
C ALA A 94 5.04 -26.49 4.48
N THR A 95 5.06 -26.01 3.24
CA THR A 95 6.14 -25.18 2.71
C THR A 95 6.17 -23.80 3.37
N TRP A 96 5.04 -23.08 3.42
CA TRP A 96 5.04 -21.77 4.05
C TRP A 96 5.16 -21.85 5.57
N GLN A 97 4.62 -22.89 6.22
CA GLN A 97 4.80 -23.08 7.66
C GLN A 97 6.26 -23.30 8.04
N ALA A 98 7.00 -24.08 7.24
CA ALA A 98 8.44 -24.28 7.44
C ALA A 98 9.20 -22.94 7.35
N ALA A 99 8.86 -22.09 6.37
CA ALA A 99 9.46 -20.78 6.19
C ALA A 99 9.14 -19.78 7.33
N LEU A 100 8.05 -20.01 8.09
CA LEU A 100 7.68 -19.18 9.24
C LEU A 100 8.18 -19.73 10.58
N THR A 101 8.97 -20.81 10.60
CA THR A 101 9.62 -21.28 11.84
C THR A 101 10.60 -20.26 12.43
N GLN A 102 11.07 -19.34 11.60
CA GLN A 102 11.80 -18.14 11.98
C GLN A 102 10.98 -16.89 11.62
N GLU A 103 11.39 -15.75 12.17
CA GLU A 103 10.77 -14.48 11.79
C GLU A 103 11.17 -14.10 10.36
N THR A 104 10.19 -14.08 9.46
CA THR A 104 10.38 -13.93 8.02
C THR A 104 9.66 -12.68 7.51
N SER A 105 10.30 -11.93 6.60
CA SER A 105 9.62 -10.83 5.88
C SER A 105 8.58 -11.40 4.92
N VAL A 106 7.38 -10.85 4.97
CA VAL A 106 6.26 -11.24 4.11
C VAL A 106 5.54 -10.01 3.56
N LEU A 107 4.78 -10.23 2.49
CA LEU A 107 3.77 -9.32 2.01
C LEU A 107 2.42 -9.71 2.63
N PHE A 108 1.78 -8.83 3.39
CA PHE A 108 0.51 -9.13 4.06
C PHE A 108 -0.64 -8.41 3.38
N LEU A 109 -1.63 -9.16 2.88
CA LEU A 109 -2.84 -8.68 2.20
C LEU A 109 -4.00 -8.35 3.16
N GLY A 110 -3.69 -8.21 4.45
CA GLY A 110 -4.72 -8.11 5.47
C GLY A 110 -5.45 -9.43 5.67
N HIS A 111 -6.71 -9.31 6.08
CA HIS A 111 -7.57 -10.45 6.37
C HIS A 111 -8.99 -10.19 5.91
N ALA A 112 -9.73 -11.27 5.66
CA ALA A 112 -11.15 -11.21 5.43
C ALA A 112 -11.87 -10.62 6.64
N LEU A 113 -12.80 -9.70 6.36
CA LEU A 113 -13.92 -9.46 7.25
C LEU A 113 -14.96 -10.54 6.93
N VAL A 114 -15.05 -11.55 7.79
CA VAL A 114 -16.08 -12.58 7.69
C VAL A 114 -17.43 -11.93 7.95
N ASP A 115 -18.46 -12.27 7.17
CA ASP A 115 -19.82 -11.90 7.53
C ASP A 115 -20.15 -12.55 8.89
N PRO A 116 -20.44 -11.76 9.93
CA PRO A 116 -20.67 -12.30 11.27
C PRO A 116 -21.85 -13.29 11.32
N ASN A 117 -22.74 -13.28 10.33
CA ASN A 117 -23.91 -14.14 10.28
C ASN A 117 -23.65 -15.49 9.62
N THR A 118 -22.70 -15.59 8.67
CA THR A 118 -22.46 -16.83 7.93
C THR A 118 -21.22 -17.57 8.41
N GLY A 119 -20.23 -16.87 8.99
CA GLY A 119 -18.97 -17.49 9.43
C GLY A 119 -18.15 -18.10 8.30
N ALA A 120 -18.57 -17.95 7.04
CA ALA A 120 -17.95 -18.57 5.89
C ALA A 120 -16.60 -17.88 5.62
N PRO A 121 -15.50 -18.64 5.42
CA PRO A 121 -14.23 -18.06 5.01
C PRO A 121 -14.46 -17.32 3.70
N ALA A 122 -13.88 -16.13 3.60
CA ALA A 122 -14.02 -15.38 2.37
C ALA A 122 -13.27 -16.11 1.24
N THR A 123 -13.86 -16.13 0.05
CA THR A 123 -13.21 -16.74 -1.12
C THR A 123 -11.87 -16.05 -1.38
N ARG A 124 -10.89 -16.84 -1.78
CA ARG A 124 -9.51 -16.44 -2.05
C ARG A 124 -9.50 -15.09 -2.81
N PRO A 125 -9.04 -13.98 -2.20
CA PRO A 125 -8.79 -12.79 -2.98
C PRO A 125 -7.75 -13.16 -4.02
N GLY A 126 -7.98 -12.79 -5.28
CA GLY A 126 -6.89 -12.83 -6.24
C GLY A 126 -5.75 -11.98 -5.68
N VAL A 127 -4.54 -12.53 -5.63
CA VAL A 127 -3.37 -11.70 -5.30
C VAL A 127 -3.15 -10.77 -6.49
N HIS A 128 -3.61 -9.54 -6.37
CA HIS A 128 -3.56 -8.54 -7.43
C HIS A 128 -2.38 -7.59 -7.21
N LEU A 129 -1.16 -8.12 -7.37
CA LEU A 129 0.03 -7.27 -7.54
C LEU A 129 0.11 -6.79 -9.00
N SER A 130 0.49 -5.53 -9.20
CA SER A 130 0.77 -4.99 -10.53
C SER A 130 1.98 -5.69 -11.17
N ALA A 131 2.15 -5.53 -12.49
CA ALA A 131 3.32 -6.10 -13.17
C ALA A 131 4.62 -5.49 -12.63
N GLU A 132 4.60 -4.19 -12.31
CA GLU A 132 5.71 -3.45 -11.74
C GLU A 132 6.07 -3.97 -10.34
N GLU A 133 5.08 -4.17 -9.47
CA GLU A 133 5.30 -4.72 -8.12
C GLU A 133 5.88 -6.14 -8.19
N LYS A 134 5.31 -7.00 -9.03
CA LYS A 134 5.82 -8.38 -9.24
C LYS A 134 7.27 -8.38 -9.74
N SER A 135 7.66 -7.37 -10.51
CA SER A 135 8.99 -7.31 -11.11
C SER A 135 10.10 -7.07 -10.08
N ILE A 136 9.78 -6.42 -8.94
CA ILE A 136 10.77 -6.04 -7.92
C ILE A 136 10.78 -6.97 -6.71
N TYR A 137 9.71 -7.69 -6.42
CA TYR A 137 9.70 -8.63 -5.29
C TYR A 137 10.40 -9.95 -5.63
N LYS A 138 11.06 -10.57 -4.63
CA LYS A 138 11.65 -11.90 -4.81
C LYS A 138 10.58 -12.92 -5.20
N THR A 139 10.90 -13.84 -6.09
CA THR A 139 9.96 -14.87 -6.57
C THR A 139 9.48 -15.81 -5.46
N ASP A 140 10.32 -16.01 -4.44
CA ASP A 140 10.06 -16.83 -3.26
C ASP A 140 9.49 -16.03 -2.07
N ALA A 141 9.27 -14.72 -2.23
CA ALA A 141 8.63 -13.91 -1.18
C ALA A 141 7.23 -14.46 -0.89
N LEU A 142 6.90 -14.60 0.40
CA LEU A 142 5.58 -15.08 0.80
C LEU A 142 4.60 -13.90 0.86
N VAL A 143 3.45 -14.11 0.23
CA VAL A 143 2.27 -13.25 0.34
C VAL A 143 1.25 -13.96 1.23
N LEU A 144 0.97 -13.40 2.41
CA LEU A 144 0.04 -13.98 3.39
C LEU A 144 -1.31 -13.27 3.36
N PHE A 145 -2.37 -14.05 3.51
CA PHE A 145 -3.74 -13.56 3.65
C PHE A 145 -4.46 -14.32 4.76
N GLY A 146 -5.07 -13.57 5.70
CA GLY A 146 -5.96 -14.15 6.71
C GLY A 146 -7.34 -14.42 6.11
N THR A 147 -7.77 -15.68 5.99
CA THR A 147 -9.11 -16.02 5.49
C THR A 147 -10.22 -15.71 6.49
N ARG A 148 -9.84 -15.32 7.72
CA ARG A 148 -10.69 -14.87 8.82
C ARG A 148 -10.02 -13.72 9.57
N SER A 149 -10.81 -13.03 10.40
CA SER A 149 -10.28 -12.02 11.32
C SER A 149 -9.28 -12.66 12.30
N PRO A 150 -8.23 -11.93 12.72
CA PRO A 150 -7.27 -12.44 13.69
C PRO A 150 -7.98 -12.80 15.00
N VAL A 151 -7.55 -13.88 15.64
CA VAL A 151 -8.03 -14.32 16.96
C VAL A 151 -7.71 -13.27 18.01
N ARG A 152 -6.61 -12.54 17.81
CA ARG A 152 -6.13 -11.50 18.71
C ARG A 152 -5.40 -10.44 17.92
N GLN A 153 -5.74 -9.19 18.19
CA GLN A 153 -5.02 -8.03 17.70
C GLN A 153 -4.57 -7.21 18.92
N GLN A 154 -3.29 -6.89 18.98
CA GLN A 154 -2.73 -6.09 20.07
C GLN A 154 -1.80 -5.04 19.50
N PRO A 155 -1.97 -3.75 19.88
CA PRO A 155 -0.89 -2.79 19.72
C PRO A 155 0.26 -3.26 20.62
N VAL A 156 1.49 -3.16 20.12
CA VAL A 156 2.66 -3.49 20.93
C VAL A 156 3.04 -2.25 21.75
N PRO A 157 2.88 -2.27 23.08
CA PRO A 157 3.20 -1.12 23.90
C PRO A 157 4.68 -0.79 23.76
N ASN A 158 5.01 0.50 23.60
CA ASN A 158 6.38 0.98 23.40
C ASN A 158 7.09 0.32 22.21
N ALA A 159 6.33 -0.13 21.20
CA ALA A 159 6.94 -0.51 19.93
C ALA A 159 7.83 0.62 19.45
N LYS A 160 9.07 0.28 19.11
CA LYS A 160 9.90 1.24 18.39
C LYS A 160 9.29 1.34 17.00
N PRO A 161 8.75 2.51 16.59
CA PRO A 161 8.22 2.64 15.26
C PRO A 161 9.35 2.33 14.26
N ALA A 162 8.99 1.71 13.14
CA ALA A 162 9.96 1.61 12.06
C ALA A 162 10.44 3.02 11.68
N LYS A 163 11.70 3.09 11.25
CA LYS A 163 12.34 4.38 11.03
C LYS A 163 11.97 4.90 9.63
N GLY A 164 11.81 6.21 9.53
CA GLY A 164 11.56 6.90 8.27
C GLY A 164 10.11 6.85 7.81
N VAL A 165 9.91 7.29 6.57
CA VAL A 165 8.61 7.27 5.89
C VAL A 165 8.42 5.97 5.11
N GLN A 166 7.18 5.52 4.98
CA GLN A 166 6.87 4.39 4.09
C GLN A 166 7.35 4.69 2.66
N PRO A 167 8.27 3.88 2.10
CA PRO A 167 8.71 4.10 0.74
C PRO A 167 7.54 3.80 -0.22
N ARG A 168 7.53 4.50 -1.36
CA ARG A 168 6.52 4.35 -2.40
C ARG A 168 7.07 3.51 -3.53
N PHE A 169 6.19 2.84 -4.26
CA PHE A 169 6.56 2.21 -5.52
C PHE A 169 6.58 3.23 -6.63
N GLY A 170 7.44 3.02 -7.60
CA GLY A 170 7.50 3.89 -8.77
C GLY A 170 8.52 3.42 -9.78
N THR A 171 8.81 4.30 -10.72
CA THR A 171 9.83 4.07 -11.74
C THR A 171 10.83 5.21 -11.76
N VAL A 172 12.04 4.91 -12.21
CA VAL A 172 13.10 5.89 -12.40
C VAL A 172 13.78 5.73 -13.75
N LEU A 173 14.12 6.85 -14.38
CA LEU A 173 14.82 6.92 -15.66
C LEU A 173 15.82 8.08 -15.63
N VAL A 174 17.06 7.85 -16.03
CA VAL A 174 18.00 8.96 -16.26
C VAL A 174 17.83 9.46 -17.70
N GLU A 175 17.53 10.74 -17.83
CA GLU A 175 17.34 11.43 -19.09
C GLU A 175 18.69 11.96 -19.64
N PRO A 176 18.86 12.07 -20.98
CA PRO A 176 20.11 12.52 -21.59
C PRO A 176 20.57 13.94 -21.19
N ASN A 177 19.64 14.77 -20.71
CA ASN A 177 19.89 16.14 -20.25
C ASN A 177 20.52 16.21 -18.84
N GLY A 178 20.80 15.07 -18.22
CA GLY A 178 21.35 14.98 -16.87
C GLY A 178 20.31 15.06 -15.74
N MET A 179 19.03 14.89 -16.08
CA MET A 179 17.95 14.78 -15.10
C MET A 179 17.63 13.30 -14.82
N ILE A 180 17.11 13.00 -13.63
CA ILE A 180 16.44 11.76 -13.31
C ILE A 180 14.94 12.05 -13.21
N ARG A 181 14.16 11.32 -14.00
CA ARG A 181 12.70 11.31 -13.91
C ARG A 181 12.30 10.25 -12.90
N VAL A 182 11.62 10.68 -11.85
CA VAL A 182 11.10 9.83 -10.78
C VAL A 182 9.58 9.87 -10.85
N THR A 183 8.96 8.74 -11.13
CA THR A 183 7.50 8.58 -11.19
C THR A 183 7.04 7.76 -10.00
N GLU A 184 6.51 8.43 -8.98
CA GLU A 184 5.92 7.78 -7.80
C GLU A 184 4.48 7.37 -8.10
N ARG A 185 4.12 6.14 -7.73
CA ARG A 185 2.75 5.63 -7.75
C ARG A 185 2.28 5.43 -6.32
N LEU A 186 1.10 5.95 -6.03
CA LEU A 186 0.41 5.75 -4.78
C LEU A 186 -0.97 5.18 -5.05
N ASP A 187 -1.24 4.00 -4.51
CA ASP A 187 -2.55 3.40 -4.52
C ASP A 187 -3.22 3.65 -3.17
N LEU A 188 -4.16 4.61 -3.13
CA LEU A 188 -4.99 4.89 -1.95
C LEU A 188 -6.29 4.11 -2.06
N ARG A 189 -6.75 3.53 -0.96
CA ARG A 189 -8.13 3.08 -0.84
C ARG A 189 -8.83 3.94 0.19
N SER A 190 -9.87 4.61 -0.26
CA SER A 190 -10.79 5.31 0.62
C SER A 190 -11.94 4.38 1.00
N HIS A 191 -12.33 4.39 2.27
CA HIS A 191 -13.49 3.68 2.77
C HIS A 191 -14.54 4.71 3.21
N PHE A 192 -15.72 4.61 2.62
CA PHE A 192 -16.87 5.45 2.92
C PHE A 192 -18.04 4.62 3.43
N TYR A 193 -18.88 5.25 4.24
CA TYR A 193 -20.19 4.74 4.60
C TYR A 193 -21.23 5.46 3.74
N ALA A 194 -22.05 4.70 3.02
CA ALA A 194 -23.17 5.25 2.27
C ALA A 194 -24.50 4.72 2.85
N PRO A 195 -25.50 5.58 3.07
CA PRO A 195 -26.81 5.13 3.52
C PRO A 195 -27.50 4.31 2.43
N LEU A 196 -28.20 3.25 2.83
CA LEU A 196 -29.06 2.49 1.92
C LEU A 196 -30.49 3.07 1.91
N PRO A 197 -31.21 3.05 0.77
CA PRO A 197 -32.59 3.56 0.69
C PRO A 197 -33.57 2.87 1.64
N THR A 198 -33.30 1.61 1.99
CA THR A 198 -34.12 0.79 2.90
C THR A 198 -33.80 0.99 4.38
N GLY A 199 -32.93 1.94 4.72
CA GLY A 199 -32.29 2.02 6.03
C GLY A 199 -31.06 1.12 6.11
N GLY A 200 -30.11 1.51 6.98
CA GLY A 200 -28.80 0.88 7.12
C GLY A 200 -27.68 1.62 6.37
N GLN A 201 -26.46 1.11 6.50
CA GLN A 201 -25.27 1.63 5.82
C GLN A 201 -24.60 0.53 5.00
N THR A 202 -24.07 0.89 3.84
CA THR A 202 -23.16 0.07 3.05
C THR A 202 -21.75 0.66 3.07
N HIS A 203 -20.76 -0.20 2.88
CA HIS A 203 -19.36 0.19 2.79
C HIS A 203 -19.01 0.38 1.32
N ILE A 204 -18.59 1.59 0.93
CA ILE A 204 -18.04 1.87 -0.38
C ILE A 204 -16.52 1.94 -0.24
N PHE A 205 -15.82 1.17 -1.06
CA PHE A 205 -14.38 1.27 -1.18
C PHE A 205 -14.06 1.88 -2.55
N GLN A 206 -13.27 2.96 -2.54
CA GLN A 206 -12.80 3.58 -3.77
C GLN A 206 -11.28 3.47 -3.81
N ASN A 207 -10.77 2.81 -4.83
CA ASN A 207 -9.35 2.80 -5.12
C ASN A 207 -9.03 4.03 -5.97
N THR A 208 -8.04 4.81 -5.54
CA THR A 208 -7.53 5.98 -6.24
C THR A 208 -6.03 5.81 -6.40
N THR A 209 -5.61 5.63 -7.65
CA THR A 209 -4.19 5.63 -8.01
C THR A 209 -3.79 7.06 -8.34
N THR A 210 -2.80 7.59 -7.62
CA THR A 210 -2.17 8.87 -7.91
C THR A 210 -0.75 8.63 -8.41
N THR A 211 -0.42 9.21 -9.55
CA THR A 211 0.93 9.19 -10.11
C THR A 211 1.52 10.57 -10.04
N THR A 212 2.73 10.71 -9.49
CA THR A 212 3.47 11.97 -9.42
C THR A 212 4.80 11.80 -10.11
N THR A 213 5.05 12.60 -11.14
CA THR A 213 6.34 12.61 -11.84
C THR A 213 7.12 13.86 -11.46
N ARG A 214 8.40 13.68 -11.11
CA ARG A 214 9.35 14.75 -10.84
C ARG A 214 10.59 14.55 -11.70
N SER A 215 11.13 15.63 -12.23
CA SER A 215 12.45 15.62 -12.86
C SER A 215 13.41 16.40 -11.96
N LEU A 216 14.50 15.75 -11.57
CA LEU A 216 15.50 16.30 -10.64
C LEU A 216 16.89 16.13 -11.26
N PRO A 217 17.89 16.97 -10.95
CA PRO A 217 19.26 16.66 -11.33
C PRO A 217 19.68 15.33 -10.69
N TYR A 218 20.22 14.37 -11.46
CA TYR A 218 20.54 13.05 -10.88
C TYR A 218 21.66 13.14 -9.82
N GLY A 219 22.44 14.22 -9.81
CA GLY A 219 23.43 14.51 -8.77
C GLY A 219 22.82 14.83 -7.39
N ASP A 220 21.57 15.26 -7.36
CA ASP A 220 20.85 15.64 -6.13
C ASP A 220 20.10 14.47 -5.50
N VAL A 221 19.94 13.36 -6.22
CA VAL A 221 19.31 12.14 -5.69
C VAL A 221 20.36 11.19 -5.13
N ARG A 222 19.98 10.41 -4.13
CA ARG A 222 20.80 9.30 -3.65
C ARG A 222 20.14 7.99 -4.08
N VAL A 223 20.93 7.11 -4.66
CA VAL A 223 20.46 5.81 -5.13
C VAL A 223 21.30 4.72 -4.48
N TRP A 224 20.61 3.70 -3.99
CA TRP A 224 21.20 2.45 -3.50
C TRP A 224 20.54 1.28 -4.20
N THR A 225 21.19 0.13 -4.17
CA THR A 225 20.55 -1.15 -4.44
C THR A 225 19.89 -1.70 -3.17
N SER A 226 18.94 -2.61 -3.34
CA SER A 226 18.20 -3.27 -2.25
C SER A 226 19.07 -4.03 -1.23
N ASP A 227 20.32 -4.34 -1.58
CA ASP A 227 21.33 -4.92 -0.69
C ASP A 227 22.12 -3.85 0.12
N GLY A 228 21.76 -2.57 -0.02
CA GLY A 228 22.37 -1.44 0.68
C GLY A 228 23.59 -0.83 -0.02
N ARG A 229 24.01 -1.33 -1.18
CA ARG A 229 25.16 -0.75 -1.89
C ARG A 229 24.77 0.58 -2.56
N ARG A 230 25.49 1.65 -2.21
CA ARG A 230 25.31 2.98 -2.81
C ARG A 230 25.79 2.98 -4.27
N ILE A 231 25.00 3.58 -5.16
CA ILE A 231 25.34 3.78 -6.56
C ILE A 231 25.85 5.22 -6.73
N ALA A 232 27.04 5.37 -7.32
CA ALA A 232 27.63 6.68 -7.57
C ALA A 232 26.86 7.42 -8.69
N ALA A 233 26.67 8.73 -8.52
CA ALA A 233 25.87 9.54 -9.45
C ALA A 233 26.37 9.48 -10.90
N ASN A 234 27.69 9.44 -11.10
CA ASN A 234 28.31 9.34 -12.43
C ASN A 234 28.07 7.98 -13.13
N VAL A 235 27.64 6.95 -12.40
CA VAL A 235 27.32 5.62 -12.94
C VAL A 235 25.83 5.51 -13.30
N LEU A 236 24.97 6.36 -12.73
CA LEU A 236 23.52 6.31 -12.94
C LEU A 236 23.09 6.34 -14.42
N PRO A 237 23.68 7.17 -15.32
CA PRO A 237 23.30 7.18 -16.73
C PRO A 237 23.53 5.84 -17.45
N GLN A 238 24.51 5.05 -17.01
CA GLN A 238 24.82 3.74 -17.57
C GLN A 238 23.92 2.64 -16.99
N TRP A 239 23.44 2.83 -15.76
CA TRP A 239 22.65 1.83 -15.04
C TRP A 239 21.15 1.97 -15.32
N LEU A 240 20.64 3.21 -15.40
CA LEU A 240 19.24 3.56 -15.62
C LEU A 240 18.97 4.02 -17.06
N THR A 241 19.44 3.23 -18.04
CA THR A 241 19.29 3.51 -19.49
C THR A 241 17.86 3.38 -19.99
N GLN A 242 17.01 2.68 -19.23
CA GLN A 242 15.59 2.50 -19.46
C GLN A 242 14.83 2.77 -18.16
N GLU A 243 13.52 2.78 -18.24
CA GLU A 243 12.67 2.95 -17.06
C GLU A 243 12.77 1.71 -16.17
N TYR A 244 13.26 1.90 -14.94
CA TYR A 244 13.41 0.83 -13.96
C TYR A 244 12.40 0.98 -12.82
N PRO A 245 11.73 -0.11 -12.40
CA PRO A 245 10.90 -0.09 -11.21
C PRO A 245 11.78 0.02 -9.96
N ALA A 246 11.38 0.87 -9.02
CA ALA A 246 12.17 1.27 -7.86
C ALA A 246 11.29 1.44 -6.61
N LEU A 247 11.92 1.35 -5.44
CA LEU A 247 11.39 1.94 -4.21
C LEU A 247 11.86 3.40 -4.10
N ILE A 248 10.94 4.28 -3.72
CA ILE A 248 11.19 5.72 -3.62
C ILE A 248 11.00 6.16 -2.17
N SER A 249 12.07 6.63 -1.54
CA SER A 249 12.01 7.33 -0.25
C SER A 249 11.68 8.80 -0.51
N GLY A 250 10.49 9.22 -0.06
CA GLY A 250 10.00 10.59 -0.25
C GLY A 250 10.51 11.60 0.77
N ASP A 251 11.07 11.13 1.89
CA ASP A 251 11.73 11.94 2.92
C ASP A 251 13.24 12.11 2.68
N GLY A 252 13.75 11.46 1.63
CA GLY A 252 15.16 11.39 1.32
C GLY A 252 15.97 10.53 2.30
N GLY A 253 15.33 9.88 3.28
CA GLY A 253 15.96 9.03 4.28
C GLY A 253 16.39 7.65 3.77
N GLU A 254 16.98 6.86 4.67
CA GLU A 254 17.20 5.44 4.42
C GLU A 254 15.88 4.68 4.57
N VAL A 255 15.66 3.71 3.68
CA VAL A 255 14.48 2.84 3.73
C VAL A 255 14.67 1.76 4.79
N ASP A 256 13.63 1.51 5.60
CA ASP A 256 13.67 0.48 6.63
C ASP A 256 13.98 -0.91 6.04
N PRO A 257 14.91 -1.70 6.65
CA PRO A 257 15.30 -3.01 6.14
C PRO A 257 14.14 -4.00 5.89
N LEU A 258 13.01 -3.85 6.59
CA LEU A 258 11.80 -4.64 6.35
C LEU A 258 11.36 -4.60 4.87
N PHE A 259 11.45 -3.44 4.22
CA PHE A 259 11.06 -3.28 2.82
C PHE A 259 12.09 -3.90 1.88
N LEU A 260 13.38 -3.81 2.23
CA LEU A 260 14.49 -4.28 1.41
C LEU A 260 14.57 -5.80 1.35
N ASP A 261 14.26 -6.49 2.45
CA ASP A 261 14.29 -7.95 2.55
C ASP A 261 13.35 -8.66 1.54
N LEU A 262 12.32 -7.96 1.07
CA LEU A 262 11.33 -8.48 0.12
C LEU A 262 11.71 -8.28 -1.34
N LEU A 263 12.71 -7.43 -1.62
CA LEU A 263 13.07 -7.06 -2.98
C LEU A 263 14.11 -8.01 -3.59
N LYS A 264 14.08 -8.12 -4.92
CA LYS A 264 15.14 -8.76 -5.68
C LYS A 264 16.47 -8.03 -5.44
N PRO A 265 17.61 -8.73 -5.51
CA PRO A 265 18.92 -8.08 -5.50
C PRO A 265 19.03 -7.04 -6.62
N ASN A 266 19.76 -5.96 -6.37
CA ASN A 266 19.97 -4.85 -7.30
C ASN A 266 18.70 -4.03 -7.65
N THR A 267 17.58 -4.19 -6.96
CA THR A 267 16.44 -3.28 -7.13
C THR A 267 16.83 -1.87 -6.67
N PRO A 268 16.60 -0.83 -7.50
CA PRO A 268 16.89 0.55 -7.10
C PRO A 268 16.03 1.01 -5.93
N VAL A 269 16.69 1.67 -4.98
CA VAL A 269 16.09 2.46 -3.91
C VAL A 269 16.55 3.90 -4.09
N VAL A 270 15.61 4.81 -4.34
CA VAL A 270 15.88 6.21 -4.69
C VAL A 270 15.37 7.11 -3.58
N ALA A 271 16.28 7.79 -2.89
CA ALA A 271 15.95 8.87 -1.98
C ALA A 271 15.84 10.17 -2.76
N VAL A 272 14.62 10.68 -2.84
CA VAL A 272 14.32 11.99 -3.40
C VAL A 272 14.58 13.04 -2.31
N PRO A 273 15.36 14.10 -2.58
CA PRO A 273 15.57 15.15 -1.59
C PRO A 273 14.23 15.76 -1.19
N THR A 274 13.99 15.87 0.11
CA THR A 274 12.90 16.72 0.61
C THR A 274 13.17 18.14 0.14
N GLN A 275 12.24 18.69 -0.65
CA GLN A 275 12.26 20.13 -0.88
C GLN A 275 12.28 20.78 0.49
N ALA A 276 13.31 21.58 0.76
CA ALA A 276 13.33 22.42 1.94
C ALA A 276 12.00 23.17 1.92
N THR A 277 11.17 22.94 2.93
CA THR A 277 9.98 23.76 3.11
C THR A 277 10.53 25.17 3.29
N GLY A 278 10.42 25.99 2.24
CA GLY A 278 10.80 27.39 2.33
C GLY A 278 10.11 27.99 3.57
N PRO A 279 10.67 29.04 4.18
CA PRO A 279 10.09 29.65 5.38
C PRO A 279 8.59 29.81 5.13
N ARG A 280 7.79 29.07 5.92
CA ARG A 280 6.34 29.10 5.83
C ARG A 280 5.96 30.58 5.84
N PRO A 281 5.26 31.11 4.82
CA PRO A 281 4.84 32.51 4.83
C PRO A 281 4.26 32.79 6.21
N GLY A 282 4.87 33.74 6.92
CA GLY A 282 4.55 33.99 8.33
C GLY A 282 3.04 34.03 8.46
N ALA A 283 2.49 33.22 9.38
CA ALA A 283 1.06 33.22 9.61
C ALA A 283 0.60 34.68 9.70
N PRO A 284 -0.43 35.10 8.95
CA PRO A 284 -0.88 36.49 8.97
C PRO A 284 -1.03 36.89 10.43
N ALA A 285 -0.34 37.97 10.83
CA ALA A 285 -0.35 38.46 12.20
C ALA A 285 -1.81 38.50 12.67
N SER A 286 -2.10 37.86 13.80
CA SER A 286 -3.46 37.82 14.35
C SER A 286 -4.02 39.24 14.34
N ALA A 287 -5.17 39.42 13.68
CA ALA A 287 -5.82 40.72 13.65
C ALA A 287 -5.99 41.22 15.09
N PRO A 288 -5.79 42.53 15.36
CA PRO A 288 -5.98 43.10 16.68
C PRO A 288 -7.36 42.70 17.22
N VAL A 289 -7.39 42.08 18.40
CA VAL A 289 -8.65 41.79 19.08
C VAL A 289 -9.35 43.13 19.32
N ALA A 290 -10.55 43.29 18.75
CA ALA A 290 -11.34 44.50 18.98
C ALA A 290 -11.62 44.63 20.49
N PRO A 291 -11.51 45.83 21.07
CA PRO A 291 -11.83 46.05 22.47
C PRO A 291 -13.27 45.61 22.74
N ALA A 292 -13.47 44.90 23.86
CA ALA A 292 -14.81 44.52 24.29
C ALA A 292 -15.71 45.77 24.45
N PRO A 293 -16.99 45.71 24.04
CA PRO A 293 -17.89 46.84 24.21
C PRO A 293 -18.05 47.19 25.70
N PRO A 294 -18.16 48.48 26.05
CA PRO A 294 -18.41 48.90 27.43
C PRO A 294 -19.75 48.32 27.93
N ARG A 295 -19.77 47.90 29.19
CA ARG A 295 -20.95 47.40 29.89
C ARG A 295 -21.92 48.52 30.25
#